data_AF-A0A401VYT4-F1
#
_entry.id   AF-A0A401VYT4-F1
#
_cell.length_a   1.000
_cell.length_b   1.000
_cell.length_c   1.000
_cell.angle_alpha   90.00
_cell.angle_beta   90.00
_cell.angle_gamma   90.00
#
_symmetry.space_group_name_H-M   'P 1'
#
loop_
_entity.id
_entity.type
_entity.pdbx_description
1 polymer ?
#
loop_
_entity_poly.entity_id
_entity_poly.type
_entity_poly.pdbx_seq_one_letter_code
_entity_poly.pdbx_strand_id
1 'polypeptide(L)'
;MAKGVRPPETGRERKTVDRNHFNSYVWKPALAEAGCALRHFYACEELEAGESVVSLARWLGHSDPGSTLRKYAHFLPRAGARRKAAIDAVFA
;
A
#
# COMPACT_ATOMS: atom_id res chain seq x y z
N MET A 1 1.78 -25.57 -37.42
CA MET A 1 0.86 -24.53 -37.90
C MET A 1 0.48 -23.65 -36.72
N ALA A 2 0.48 -22.34 -36.92
CA ALA A 2 0.40 -21.35 -35.86
C ALA A 2 -1.03 -20.91 -35.54
N LYS A 3 -1.16 -20.44 -34.29
CA LYS A 3 -2.10 -19.45 -33.73
C LYS A 3 -3.49 -19.89 -33.29
N GLY A 4 -3.70 -19.68 -31.99
CA GLY A 4 -4.99 -19.45 -31.36
C GLY A 4 -4.80 -18.84 -29.96
N VAL A 5 -3.97 -17.79 -29.82
CA VAL A 5 -3.89 -17.04 -28.56
C VAL A 5 -5.17 -16.21 -28.44
N ARG A 6 -6.10 -16.67 -27.62
CA ARG A 6 -7.29 -15.90 -27.21
C ARG A 6 -6.88 -15.00 -26.02
N PRO A 7 -6.99 -13.67 -26.12
CA PRO A 7 -6.83 -12.80 -24.96
C PRO A 7 -8.02 -12.95 -23.99
N PRO A 8 -7.80 -12.75 -22.67
CA PRO A 8 -8.79 -13.06 -21.65
C PRO A 8 -9.97 -12.11 -21.75
N GLU A 9 -11.16 -12.69 -21.77
CA GLU A 9 -12.45 -12.02 -21.78
C GLU A 9 -12.66 -11.22 -20.48
N THR A 10 -12.27 -9.95 -20.50
CA THR A 10 -12.68 -9.01 -19.48
C THR A 10 -14.17 -8.70 -19.66
N GLY A 11 -14.98 -9.42 -18.90
CA GLY A 11 -16.26 -8.95 -18.38
C GLY A 11 -17.50 -9.31 -19.19
N ARG A 12 -18.19 -10.39 -18.80
CA ARG A 12 -19.67 -10.44 -18.66
C ARG A 12 -20.17 -11.70 -17.96
N GLU A 13 -19.70 -12.00 -16.76
CA GLU A 13 -20.43 -12.93 -15.88
C GLU A 13 -20.35 -12.43 -14.45
N ARG A 14 -21.51 -12.26 -13.82
CA ARG A 14 -21.64 -11.94 -12.39
C ARG A 14 -21.25 -13.16 -11.55
N LYS A 15 -20.02 -13.64 -11.71
CA LYS A 15 -19.44 -14.72 -10.91
C LYS A 15 -18.39 -14.13 -9.99
N THR A 16 -18.27 -14.72 -8.81
CA THR A 16 -17.21 -14.38 -7.86
C THR A 16 -15.86 -14.47 -8.55
N VAL A 17 -15.06 -13.41 -8.43
CA VAL A 17 -13.69 -13.38 -8.93
C VAL A 17 -12.92 -14.56 -8.34
N ASP A 18 -12.40 -15.43 -9.21
CA ASP A 18 -11.51 -16.49 -8.76
C ASP A 18 -10.21 -15.89 -8.22
N ARG A 19 -9.93 -16.17 -6.95
CA ARG A 19 -8.79 -15.58 -6.24
C ARG A 19 -7.46 -15.99 -6.86
N ASN A 20 -7.33 -17.24 -7.31
CA ASN A 20 -6.07 -17.76 -7.82
C ASN A 20 -5.74 -17.18 -9.19
N HIS A 21 -6.76 -17.06 -10.05
CA HIS A 21 -6.68 -16.40 -11.34
C HIS A 21 -6.36 -14.92 -11.17
N PHE A 22 -7.15 -14.20 -10.35
CA PHE A 22 -6.91 -12.79 -10.09
C PHE A 22 -5.52 -12.54 -9.52
N ASN A 23 -5.09 -13.34 -8.54
CA ASN A 23 -3.78 -13.19 -7.92
C ASN A 23 -2.64 -13.42 -8.94
N SER A 24 -2.75 -14.46 -9.78
CA SER A 24 -1.68 -14.87 -10.68
C SER A 24 -1.60 -14.04 -11.96
N TYR A 25 -2.75 -13.68 -12.54
CA TYR A 25 -2.81 -13.08 -13.87
C TYR A 25 -3.12 -11.58 -13.86
N VAL A 26 -3.66 -11.05 -12.76
CA VAL A 26 -3.97 -9.60 -12.64
C VAL A 26 -3.07 -8.96 -11.60
N TRP A 27 -3.10 -9.46 -10.36
CA TRP A 27 -2.45 -8.80 -9.23
C TRP A 27 -0.92 -8.90 -9.23
N LYS A 28 -0.35 -10.09 -9.38
CA LYS A 28 1.13 -10.25 -9.38
C LYS A 28 1.83 -9.50 -10.52
N PRO A 29 1.33 -9.53 -11.78
CA PRO A 29 1.90 -8.72 -12.85
C PRO A 29 1.80 -7.22 -12.56
N ALA A 30 0.63 -6.74 -12.11
CA ALA A 30 0.46 -5.34 -11.73
C ALA A 30 1.39 -4.93 -10.58
N LEU A 31 1.61 -5.80 -9.60
CA LEU A 31 2.54 -5.58 -8.50
C LEU A 31 4.00 -5.53 -8.97
N ALA A 32 4.37 -6.38 -9.94
CA ALA A 32 5.71 -6.38 -10.52
C ALA A 32 5.98 -5.09 -11.31
N GLU A 33 4.97 -4.56 -12.01
CA GLU A 33 5.08 -3.28 -12.73
C GLU A 33 5.10 -2.08 -11.78
N ALA A 34 4.22 -2.05 -10.77
CA ALA A 34 4.14 -0.95 -9.80
C ALA A 34 5.31 -0.94 -8.79
N GLY A 35 6.01 -2.06 -8.60
CA GLY A 35 7.12 -2.21 -7.67
C GLY A 35 6.74 -2.19 -6.18
N CYS A 36 5.48 -1.89 -5.84
CA CYS A 36 4.98 -1.87 -4.47
C CYS A 36 3.49 -2.24 -4.38
N ALA A 37 3.09 -2.81 -3.25
CA ALA A 37 1.67 -3.10 -2.99
C ALA A 37 0.94 -1.81 -2.60
N LEU A 38 -0.30 -1.62 -3.08
CA LEU A 38 -1.11 -0.43 -2.79
C LEU A 38 -1.21 -0.11 -1.29
N ARG A 39 -1.39 -1.14 -0.44
CA ARG A 39 -1.43 -0.98 1.03
C ARG A 39 -0.09 -0.49 1.60
N HIS A 40 1.03 -0.84 0.97
CA HIS A 40 2.34 -0.36 1.36
C HIS A 40 2.54 1.10 0.94
N PHE A 41 2.24 1.43 -0.32
CA PHE A 41 2.29 2.80 -0.84
C PHE A 41 1.45 3.77 0.00
N TYR A 42 0.17 3.43 0.22
CA TYR A 42 -0.74 4.24 1.04
C TYR A 42 -0.18 4.52 2.44
N ALA A 43 0.35 3.49 3.11
CA ALA A 43 0.93 3.65 4.44
C ALA A 43 2.19 4.53 4.45
N CYS A 44 3.01 4.46 3.41
CA CYS A 44 4.20 5.31 3.29
C CYS A 44 3.80 6.78 3.11
N GLU A 45 2.87 7.08 2.19
CA GLU A 45 2.40 8.44 1.92
C GLU A 45 1.81 9.11 3.17
N GLU A 46 0.95 8.42 3.91
CA GLU A 46 0.35 8.96 5.16
C GLU A 46 1.42 9.25 6.22
N LEU A 47 2.42 8.38 6.37
CA LEU A 47 3.52 8.60 7.31
C LEU A 47 4.43 9.75 6.86
N GLU A 48 4.69 9.89 5.56
CA GLU A 48 5.43 11.04 5.02
C GLU A 48 4.65 12.36 5.19
N ALA A 49 3.32 12.33 5.13
CA ALA A 49 2.47 13.47 5.45
C ALA A 49 2.51 13.85 6.95
N GLY A 50 3.01 12.97 7.80
CA GLY A 50 3.16 13.18 9.24
C GLY A 50 2.02 12.61 10.08
N GLU A 51 1.18 11.74 9.52
CA GLU A 51 0.05 11.13 10.20
C GLU A 51 0.50 10.23 11.37
N SER A 52 -0.39 9.99 12.32
CA SER A 52 -0.08 9.15 13.47
C SER A 52 -0.11 7.66 13.11
N VAL A 53 0.85 6.90 13.65
CA VAL A 53 0.92 5.43 13.48
C VAL A 53 -0.33 4.75 14.04
N VAL A 54 -1.00 5.36 15.04
CA VAL A 54 -2.24 4.86 15.64
C VAL A 54 -3.42 5.04 14.69
N SER A 55 -3.54 6.21 14.05
CA SER A 55 -4.55 6.50 13.03
C SER A 55 -4.41 5.53 11.85
N LEU A 56 -3.17 5.38 11.36
CA LEU A 56 -2.86 4.47 10.26
C LEU A 56 -3.17 3.02 10.63
N ALA A 57 -2.82 2.57 11.84
CA ALA A 57 -3.15 1.22 12.30
C ALA A 57 -4.67 0.97 12.30
N ARG A 58 -5.46 1.97 12.73
CA ARG A 58 -6.92 1.88 12.72
C ARG A 58 -7.48 1.80 11.31
N TRP A 59 -6.98 2.59 10.35
CA TRP A 59 -7.43 2.53 8.95
C TRP A 59 -7.05 1.22 8.26
N LEU A 60 -5.89 0.66 8.59
CA LEU A 60 -5.44 -0.63 8.06
C LEU A 60 -6.16 -1.83 8.71
N GLY A 61 -6.90 -1.60 9.79
CA GLY A 61 -7.60 -2.63 10.56
C GLY A 61 -6.69 -3.44 11.48
N HIS A 62 -5.55 -2.89 11.89
CA HIS A 62 -4.64 -3.55 12.82
C HIS A 62 -5.09 -3.32 14.26
N SER A 63 -5.24 -4.41 15.01
CA SER A 63 -5.63 -4.39 16.42
C SER A 63 -4.54 -3.84 17.34
N ASP A 64 -3.27 -4.01 16.96
CA ASP A 64 -2.09 -3.50 17.66
C ASP A 64 -1.32 -2.51 16.77
N PRO A 65 -1.18 -1.23 17.17
CA PRO A 65 -0.37 -0.26 16.46
C PRO A 65 1.11 -0.65 16.35
N GLY A 66 1.63 -1.47 17.27
CA GLY A 66 2.99 -2.00 17.21
C GLY A 66 3.26 -2.86 15.97
N SER A 67 2.24 -3.54 15.45
CA SER A 67 2.30 -4.28 14.18
C SER A 67 2.53 -3.36 12.97
N THR A 68 1.84 -2.21 12.92
CA THR A 68 2.06 -1.16 11.91
C THR A 68 3.44 -0.56 12.07
N LEU A 69 3.83 -0.22 13.30
CA LEU A 69 5.12 0.40 13.56
C LEU A 69 6.28 -0.49 13.09
N ARG A 70 6.28 -1.78 13.45
CA ARG A 70 7.33 -2.72 12.99
C ARG A 70 7.43 -2.77 11.46
N LYS A 71 6.30 -2.67 10.77
CA LYS A 71 6.24 -2.81 9.31
C LYS A 71 6.72 -1.56 8.57
N TYR A 72 6.53 -0.37 9.15
CA TYR A 72 6.78 0.91 8.49
C TYR A 72 7.82 1.80 9.20
N ALA A 73 8.47 1.33 10.28
CA ALA A 73 9.44 2.09 11.07
C ALA A 73 10.57 2.74 10.25
N HIS A 74 10.99 2.10 9.16
CA HIS A 74 12.05 2.58 8.29
C HIS A 74 11.69 3.87 7.53
N PHE A 75 10.41 4.24 7.45
CA PHE A 75 9.95 5.50 6.84
C PHE A 75 9.85 6.66 7.85
N LEU A 76 9.85 6.39 9.16
CA LEU A 76 9.75 7.44 10.19
C LEU A 76 10.92 8.45 10.23
N PRO A 77 12.17 8.15 9.83
CA PRO A 77 13.25 9.14 9.83
C PRO A 77 12.96 10.37 8.96
N ARG A 78 12.24 10.21 7.83
CA ARG A 78 11.81 11.31 6.97
C ARG A 78 10.63 12.08 7.56
N ALA A 79 9.67 11.37 8.16
CA ALA A 79 8.52 11.97 8.84
C ALA A 79 8.92 12.82 10.07
N GLY A 80 9.95 12.39 10.81
CA GLY A 80 10.46 13.10 11.99
C GLY A 80 11.07 14.46 11.67
N ALA A 81 11.68 14.62 10.49
CA ALA A 81 12.29 15.88 10.07
C ALA A 81 11.25 17.01 9.92
N ARG A 82 10.05 16.71 9.39
CA ARG A 82 8.97 17.68 9.26
C ARG A 82 8.39 18.09 10.62
N ARG A 83 8.20 17.12 11.52
CA ARG A 83 7.76 17.39 12.90
C ARG A 83 8.76 18.29 13.62
N LYS A 84 10.06 18.01 13.46
CA LYS A 84 11.12 18.84 14.04
C LYS A 84 11.04 20.28 13.52
N ALA A 85 10.92 20.46 12.20
CA ALA A 85 10.80 21.79 11.60
C ALA A 85 9.56 22.57 12.11
N ALA A 86 8.44 21.89 12.31
CA ALA A 86 7.23 22.52 12.87
C ALA A 86 7.42 22.99 14.33
N ILE A 87 8.15 22.21 15.14
CA ILE A 87 8.50 22.61 16.52
C ILE A 87 9.49 23.78 16.50
N ASP A 88 10.52 23.71 15.66
CA ASP A 88 11.51 24.79 15.52
C ASP A 88 10.81 26.12 15.14
N ALA A 89 9.78 26.10 14.30
CA ALA A 89 9.00 27.28 13.92
C ALA A 89 8.14 27.89 15.05
N VAL A 90 7.78 27.13 16.07
CA VAL A 90 7.02 27.64 17.24
C VAL A 90 7.93 28.42 18.20
N PHE A 91 9.22 28.09 18.22
CA PHE A 91 10.21 28.67 19.12
C PHE A 91 11.22 29.59 18.42
N ALA A 92 10.99 29.90 17.13
CA ALA A 92 11.76 30.86 16.33
C ALA A 92 11.18 32.27 16.46
#